data_AF-A0A1A8ZI49-F1
#
_entry.id   AF-A0A1A8ZI49-F1
#
_cell.length_a   1.000
_cell.length_b   1.000
_cell.length_c   1.000
_cell.angle_alpha   90.00
_cell.angle_beta   90.00
_cell.angle_gamma   90.00
#
_symmetry.space_group_name_H-M   'P 1'
#
loop_
_entity.id
_entity.type
_entity.pdbx_description
1 polymer ?
#
loop_
_entity_poly.entity_id
_entity_poly.type
_entity_poly.pdbx_seq_one_letter_code
_entity_poly.pdbx_strand_id
1 'polypeptide(L)'
;MRWLQRLLGGNKVRLDPARQQALVHEVRQRFGAHAPEPFPAQVEAITGLLKDDDGLVVASLIVGQVAEEAHADLRAQADELHRRTGRRLLVHRRNYRPLWKEAGPGLRWPLFALPCGFHPYAQLTAAVTAVGDRAARIDRVVDPGPLLTGLFEILDLTTAGWEYGRVPVDVDAATLADRLIGSTGRILTEVDDPPRLPPPVRELMRRNDALDVAGPGGPRPVGRINLGATMRERFLV
;
A
#
# COMPACT_ATOMS: atom_id res chain seq x y z
N MET A 1 -29.23 -7.18 16.33
CA MET A 1 -29.75 -7.25 14.94
C MET A 1 -29.46 -5.94 14.19
N ARG A 2 -28.20 -5.72 13.76
CA ARG A 2 -27.79 -4.52 13.01
C ARG A 2 -27.96 -4.66 11.48
N TRP A 3 -28.05 -5.89 10.97
CA TRP A 3 -28.19 -6.17 9.53
C TRP A 3 -29.53 -5.66 8.95
N LEU A 4 -30.63 -5.78 9.72
CA LEU A 4 -31.96 -5.30 9.32
C LEU A 4 -32.10 -3.77 9.33
N GLN A 5 -31.33 -3.05 10.18
CA GLN A 5 -31.26 -1.58 10.13
C GLN A 5 -30.46 -1.08 8.92
N ARG A 6 -29.46 -1.83 8.42
CA ARG A 6 -28.72 -1.51 7.17
C ARG A 6 -29.61 -1.67 5.92
N LEU A 7 -30.55 -2.62 5.91
CA LEU A 7 -31.45 -2.90 4.79
C LEU A 7 -32.62 -1.91 4.64
N LEU A 8 -33.08 -1.31 5.74
CA LEU A 8 -34.31 -0.49 5.74
C LEU A 8 -34.09 1.01 5.96
N GLY A 9 -32.87 1.47 6.24
CA GLY A 9 -32.61 2.88 6.59
C GLY A 9 -31.22 3.42 6.28
N GLY A 10 -30.42 2.74 5.45
CA GLY A 10 -29.10 3.24 5.08
C GLY A 10 -29.21 4.47 4.19
N ASN A 11 -28.86 5.66 4.72
CA ASN A 11 -28.56 6.85 3.91
C ASN A 11 -27.72 6.42 2.70
N LYS A 12 -28.33 6.41 1.50
CA LYS A 12 -27.62 6.07 0.27
C LYS A 12 -26.43 7.01 0.16
N VAL A 13 -25.22 6.46 0.21
CA VAL A 13 -24.01 7.22 -0.07
C VAL A 13 -24.15 7.72 -1.51
N ARG A 14 -24.21 9.04 -1.68
CA ARG A 14 -24.29 9.65 -3.00
C ARG A 14 -22.88 9.75 -3.56
N LEU A 15 -22.54 8.83 -4.44
CA LEU A 15 -21.28 8.80 -5.16
C LEU A 15 -21.43 9.50 -6.51
N ASP A 16 -20.44 10.29 -6.89
CA ASP A 16 -20.38 11.02 -8.15
C ASP A 16 -19.18 10.53 -8.99
N PRO A 17 -19.41 9.69 -10.01
CA PRO A 17 -18.34 9.18 -10.87
C PRO A 17 -17.56 10.29 -11.59
N ALA A 18 -18.20 11.39 -11.98
CA ALA A 18 -17.52 12.49 -12.66
C ALA A 18 -16.54 13.19 -11.70
N ARG A 19 -16.95 13.35 -10.44
CA ARG A 19 -16.09 13.87 -9.39
C ARG A 19 -14.93 12.93 -9.07
N GLN A 20 -15.19 11.62 -8.99
CA GLN A 20 -14.13 10.62 -8.78
C GLN A 20 -13.09 10.67 -9.90
N GLN A 21 -13.53 10.78 -11.15
CA GLN A 21 -12.62 10.90 -12.29
C GLN A 21 -11.81 12.21 -12.25
N ALA A 22 -12.45 13.32 -11.87
CA ALA A 22 -11.76 14.60 -11.69
C ALA A 22 -10.69 14.51 -10.58
N LEU A 23 -11.01 13.89 -9.45
CA LEU A 23 -10.07 13.66 -8.35
C LEU A 23 -8.88 12.78 -8.77
N VAL A 24 -9.12 11.68 -9.50
CA VAL A 24 -8.04 10.84 -10.03
C VAL A 24 -7.12 11.64 -10.96
N HIS A 25 -7.71 12.45 -11.85
CA HIS A 25 -6.94 13.27 -12.78
C HIS A 25 -6.11 14.33 -12.06
N GLU A 26 -6.73 15.02 -11.11
CA GLU A 26 -6.09 16.05 -10.28
C GLU A 26 -4.92 15.47 -9.48
N VAL A 27 -5.12 14.33 -8.81
CA VAL A 27 -4.08 13.66 -8.02
C VAL A 27 -2.90 13.18 -8.87
N ARG A 28 -3.15 12.69 -10.08
CA ARG A 28 -2.08 12.27 -11.00
C ARG A 28 -1.28 13.44 -11.57
N GLN A 29 -1.96 14.53 -11.94
CA GLN A 29 -1.30 15.64 -12.62
C GLN A 29 -0.56 16.59 -11.67
N ARG A 30 -1.11 16.83 -10.48
CA ARG A 30 -0.58 17.86 -9.57
C ARG A 30 0.54 17.37 -8.65
N PHE A 31 0.61 16.07 -8.39
CA PHE A 31 1.50 15.50 -7.38
C PHE A 31 2.41 14.43 -7.97
N GLY A 32 3.44 14.02 -7.24
CA GLY A 32 4.43 13.03 -7.64
C GLY A 32 5.83 13.61 -7.63
N ALA A 33 6.76 12.89 -8.28
CA ALA A 33 8.17 13.27 -8.34
C ALA A 33 8.42 14.59 -9.10
N HIS A 34 7.49 15.03 -9.96
CA HIS A 34 7.60 16.28 -10.70
C HIS A 34 7.12 17.50 -9.93
N ALA A 35 6.39 17.30 -8.81
CA ALA A 35 5.91 18.41 -8.00
C ALA A 35 7.06 18.97 -7.13
N PRO A 36 7.15 20.31 -6.97
CA PRO A 36 8.25 20.95 -6.25
C PRO A 36 8.17 20.75 -4.73
N GLU A 37 6.99 20.45 -4.18
CA GLU A 37 6.79 20.24 -2.76
C GLU A 37 7.39 18.90 -2.27
N PRO A 38 7.92 18.83 -1.04
CA PRO A 38 8.39 17.57 -0.47
C PRO A 38 7.24 16.60 -0.26
N PHE A 39 7.52 15.29 -0.34
CA PHE A 39 6.49 14.25 -0.25
C PHE A 39 5.56 14.35 0.97
N PRO A 40 6.02 14.66 2.20
CA PRO A 40 5.12 14.87 3.33
C PRO A 40 4.04 15.93 3.08
N ALA A 41 4.39 17.06 2.47
CA ALA A 41 3.44 18.12 2.15
C ALA A 41 2.46 17.69 1.06
N GLN A 42 2.94 16.93 0.06
CA GLN A 42 2.06 16.34 -0.95
C GLN A 42 1.07 15.36 -0.33
N VAL A 43 1.51 14.51 0.60
CA VAL A 43 0.67 13.54 1.31
C VAL A 43 -0.46 14.23 2.05
N GLU A 44 -0.17 15.31 2.79
CA GLU A 44 -1.18 16.09 3.51
C GLU A 44 -2.21 16.70 2.54
N ALA A 45 -1.73 17.31 1.45
CA ALA A 45 -2.60 17.93 0.45
C ALA A 45 -3.53 16.91 -0.23
N ILE A 46 -2.99 15.77 -0.67
CA ILE A 46 -3.77 14.71 -1.31
C ILE A 46 -4.77 14.10 -0.32
N THR A 47 -4.35 13.84 0.92
CA THR A 47 -5.26 13.30 1.95
C THR A 47 -6.44 14.25 2.19
N GLY A 48 -6.18 15.57 2.19
CA GLY A 48 -7.23 16.59 2.27
C GLY A 48 -8.20 16.59 1.10
N LEU A 49 -7.73 16.29 -0.13
CA LEU A 49 -8.58 16.12 -1.31
C LEU A 49 -9.45 14.86 -1.21
N LEU A 50 -8.93 13.78 -0.63
CA LEU A 50 -9.58 12.46 -0.55
C LEU A 50 -10.46 12.27 0.71
N LYS A 51 -10.80 13.35 1.42
CA LYS A 51 -11.42 13.28 2.77
C LYS A 51 -12.88 12.80 2.83
N ASP A 52 -13.59 12.73 1.71
CA ASP A 52 -15.00 12.37 1.65
C ASP A 52 -15.25 10.99 1.02
N ASP A 53 -16.51 10.64 0.74
CA ASP A 53 -16.84 9.30 0.23
C ASP A 53 -16.35 9.08 -1.21
N ASP A 54 -16.42 10.09 -2.08
CA ASP A 54 -15.81 10.00 -3.42
C ASP A 54 -14.28 9.89 -3.32
N GLY A 55 -13.69 10.66 -2.42
CA GLY A 55 -12.26 10.56 -2.08
C GLY A 55 -11.87 9.17 -1.58
N LEU A 56 -12.71 8.52 -0.78
CA LEU A 56 -12.50 7.16 -0.31
C LEU A 56 -12.55 6.13 -1.44
N VAL A 57 -13.48 6.27 -2.40
CA VAL A 57 -13.51 5.45 -3.62
C VAL A 57 -12.21 5.62 -4.42
N VAL A 58 -11.78 6.87 -4.60
CA VAL A 58 -10.53 7.18 -5.33
C VAL A 58 -9.31 6.63 -4.61
N ALA A 59 -9.24 6.76 -3.28
CA ALA A 59 -8.15 6.20 -2.49
C ALA A 59 -8.07 4.67 -2.64
N SER A 60 -9.21 3.98 -2.56
CA SER A 60 -9.29 2.54 -2.80
C SER A 60 -8.88 2.16 -4.23
N LEU A 61 -9.26 2.97 -5.23
CA LEU A 61 -8.86 2.78 -6.63
C LEU A 61 -7.36 2.93 -6.82
N ILE A 62 -6.72 3.92 -6.18
CA ILE A 62 -5.26 4.12 -6.22
C ILE A 62 -4.55 2.89 -5.68
N VAL A 63 -4.96 2.39 -4.50
CA VAL A 63 -4.40 1.17 -3.90
C VAL A 63 -4.55 -0.02 -4.84
N GLY A 64 -5.74 -0.21 -5.41
CA GLY A 64 -6.00 -1.30 -6.35
C GLY A 64 -5.13 -1.22 -7.61
N GLN A 65 -5.04 -0.06 -8.25
CA GLN A 65 -4.24 0.12 -9.46
C GLN A 65 -2.75 -0.08 -9.21
N VAL A 66 -2.22 0.45 -8.11
CA VAL A 66 -0.82 0.22 -7.73
C VAL A 66 -0.55 -1.27 -7.53
N ALA A 67 -1.43 -1.98 -6.83
CA ALA A 67 -1.28 -3.42 -6.60
C ALA A 67 -1.31 -4.23 -7.92
N GLU A 68 -2.30 -3.97 -8.79
CA GLU A 68 -2.43 -4.65 -10.09
C GLU A 68 -1.21 -4.41 -10.99
N GLU A 69 -0.76 -3.16 -11.10
CA GLU A 69 0.36 -2.84 -11.98
C GLU A 69 1.69 -3.31 -11.41
N ALA A 70 1.88 -3.28 -10.09
CA ALA A 70 3.07 -3.85 -9.48
C ALA A 70 3.14 -5.37 -9.69
N HIS A 71 2.00 -6.06 -9.63
CA HIS A 71 1.92 -7.48 -9.98
C HIS A 71 2.29 -7.73 -11.44
N ALA A 72 1.72 -6.93 -12.36
CA ALA A 72 1.98 -7.04 -13.79
C ALA A 72 3.46 -6.78 -14.12
N ASP A 73 4.07 -5.76 -13.51
CA ASP A 73 5.48 -5.43 -13.68
C ASP A 73 6.39 -6.57 -13.17
N LEU A 74 6.14 -7.11 -11.97
CA LEU A 74 6.91 -8.26 -11.48
C LEU A 74 6.80 -9.50 -12.37
N ARG A 75 5.63 -9.75 -12.95
CA ARG A 75 5.47 -10.82 -13.95
C ARG A 75 6.32 -10.57 -15.18
N ALA A 76 6.29 -9.36 -15.73
CA ALA A 76 7.12 -8.99 -16.87
C ALA A 76 8.62 -9.12 -16.57
N GLN A 77 9.06 -8.71 -15.38
CA GLN A 77 10.44 -8.87 -14.93
C GLN A 77 10.84 -10.36 -14.79
N ALA A 78 9.96 -11.19 -14.23
CA ALA A 78 10.21 -12.63 -14.11
C ALA A 78 10.30 -13.33 -15.47
N ASP A 79 9.45 -12.94 -16.43
CA ASP A 79 9.47 -13.46 -17.80
C ASP A 79 10.74 -13.02 -18.56
N GLU A 80 11.20 -11.78 -18.36
CA GLU A 80 12.48 -11.30 -18.90
C GLU A 80 13.68 -12.05 -18.31
N LEU A 81 13.71 -12.27 -17.01
CA LEU A 81 14.76 -13.07 -16.36
C LEU A 81 14.75 -14.52 -16.87
N HIS A 82 13.58 -15.10 -17.07
CA HIS A 82 13.45 -16.42 -17.68
C HIS A 82 14.03 -16.45 -19.09
N ARG A 83 13.70 -15.47 -19.95
CA ARG A 83 14.25 -15.37 -21.30
C ARG A 83 15.78 -15.27 -21.31
N ARG A 84 16.37 -14.55 -20.36
CA ARG A 84 17.82 -14.34 -20.28
C ARG A 84 18.60 -15.50 -19.66
N THR A 85 17.99 -16.25 -18.74
CA THR A 85 18.70 -17.23 -17.89
C THR A 85 18.21 -18.66 -18.05
N GLY A 86 17.07 -18.88 -18.72
CA GLY A 86 16.38 -20.16 -18.79
C GLY A 86 15.69 -20.60 -17.49
N ARG A 87 15.86 -19.87 -16.38
CA ARG A 87 15.29 -20.21 -15.08
C ARG A 87 13.85 -19.71 -14.97
N ARG A 88 12.91 -20.60 -14.69
CA ARG A 88 11.49 -20.23 -14.52
C ARG A 88 11.25 -19.72 -13.10
N LEU A 89 10.78 -18.50 -12.98
CA LEU A 89 10.42 -17.87 -11.71
C LEU A 89 8.89 -17.82 -11.58
N LEU A 90 8.37 -18.18 -10.40
CA LEU A 90 6.93 -18.13 -10.14
C LEU A 90 6.57 -16.85 -9.38
N VAL A 91 5.66 -16.07 -9.95
CA VAL A 91 5.12 -14.86 -9.31
C VAL A 91 3.81 -15.21 -8.62
N HIS A 92 3.82 -15.27 -7.29
CA HIS A 92 2.63 -15.60 -6.51
C HIS A 92 2.06 -14.35 -5.85
N ARG A 93 0.90 -13.89 -6.32
CA ARG A 93 0.31 -12.61 -5.92
C ARG A 93 0.05 -12.45 -4.41
N ARG A 94 -0.27 -13.54 -3.71
CA ARG A 94 -0.51 -13.50 -2.25
C ARG A 94 0.77 -13.65 -1.41
N ASN A 95 1.93 -13.83 -2.05
CA ASN A 95 3.22 -14.03 -1.40
C ASN A 95 4.37 -13.85 -2.39
N TYR A 96 4.91 -12.64 -2.48
CA TYR A 96 6.02 -12.31 -3.38
C TYR A 96 7.38 -12.73 -2.80
N ARG A 97 7.47 -13.04 -1.51
CA ARG A 97 8.74 -13.30 -0.84
C ARG A 97 9.56 -14.43 -1.47
N PRO A 98 9.01 -15.58 -1.91
CA PRO A 98 9.78 -16.61 -2.59
C PRO A 98 10.49 -16.10 -3.86
N LEU A 99 9.78 -15.33 -4.69
CA LEU A 99 10.35 -14.71 -5.89
C LEU A 99 11.52 -13.78 -5.51
N TRP A 100 11.30 -12.91 -4.53
CA TRP A 100 12.32 -11.96 -4.08
C TRP A 100 13.54 -12.65 -3.44
N LYS A 101 13.35 -13.71 -2.64
CA LYS A 101 14.45 -14.52 -2.09
C LYS A 101 15.30 -15.16 -3.19
N GLU A 102 14.65 -15.59 -4.27
CA GLU A 102 15.30 -16.31 -5.37
C GLU A 102 16.01 -15.38 -6.34
N ALA A 103 15.40 -14.24 -6.67
CA ALA A 103 15.82 -13.37 -7.77
C ALA A 103 16.02 -11.90 -7.37
N GLY A 104 15.95 -11.56 -6.09
CA GLY A 104 15.93 -10.18 -5.59
C GLY A 104 16.97 -9.23 -6.20
N PRO A 105 18.26 -9.59 -6.27
CA PRO A 105 19.29 -8.74 -6.91
C PRO A 105 19.09 -8.51 -8.42
N GLY A 106 18.31 -9.36 -9.09
CA GLY A 106 17.95 -9.25 -10.50
C GLY A 106 16.60 -8.57 -10.76
N LEU A 107 15.87 -8.21 -9.70
CA LEU A 107 14.57 -7.55 -9.78
C LEU A 107 14.71 -6.07 -9.42
N ARG A 108 13.96 -5.21 -10.13
CA ARG A 108 13.69 -3.84 -9.70
C ARG A 108 12.47 -3.81 -8.81
N TRP A 109 12.50 -2.92 -7.83
CA TRP A 109 11.33 -2.63 -7.02
C TRP A 109 10.24 -1.96 -7.87
N PRO A 110 9.05 -2.55 -7.98
CA PRO A 110 8.07 -2.13 -8.99
C PRO A 110 7.43 -0.77 -8.68
N LEU A 111 7.37 -0.37 -7.41
CA LEU A 111 6.50 0.73 -6.98
C LEU A 111 6.90 2.13 -7.49
N PHE A 112 8.14 2.36 -7.93
CA PHE A 112 8.59 3.70 -8.35
C PHE A 112 8.19 4.10 -9.78
N ALA A 113 7.91 3.14 -10.66
CA ALA A 113 7.80 3.40 -12.10
C ALA A 113 6.58 2.71 -12.71
N LEU A 114 5.46 2.71 -11.98
CA LEU A 114 4.22 2.09 -12.43
C LEU A 114 3.51 2.98 -13.49
N PRO A 115 2.96 2.40 -14.58
CA PRO A 115 2.21 3.13 -15.61
C PRO A 115 1.03 3.99 -15.11
N CYS A 116 0.45 3.68 -13.95
CA CYS A 116 -0.67 4.39 -13.33
C CYS A 116 -0.31 5.81 -12.90
N GLY A 117 0.99 6.15 -12.86
CA GLY A 117 1.46 7.48 -12.53
C GLY A 117 1.37 7.85 -11.04
N PHE A 118 1.14 6.87 -10.16
CA PHE A 118 1.10 7.09 -8.72
C PHE A 118 2.47 6.83 -8.08
N HIS A 119 3.06 7.86 -7.48
CA HIS A 119 4.32 7.74 -6.78
C HIS A 119 4.09 7.09 -5.39
N PRO A 120 4.97 6.15 -4.97
CA PRO A 120 4.77 5.39 -3.74
C PRO A 120 4.76 6.29 -2.50
N TYR A 121 5.59 7.34 -2.51
CA TYR A 121 5.78 8.21 -1.34
C TYR A 121 4.82 9.40 -1.29
N ALA A 122 4.09 9.68 -2.38
CA ALA A 122 3.10 10.75 -2.43
C ALA A 122 1.69 10.19 -2.53
N GLN A 123 1.22 9.88 -3.75
CA GLN A 123 -0.17 9.48 -3.99
C GLN A 123 -0.55 8.19 -3.28
N LEU A 124 0.33 7.17 -3.30
CA LEU A 124 0.04 5.92 -2.62
C LEU A 124 0.00 6.09 -1.10
N THR A 125 1.02 6.71 -0.50
CA THR A 125 1.02 7.02 0.95
C THR A 125 -0.22 7.81 1.36
N ALA A 126 -0.64 8.80 0.57
CA ALA A 126 -1.85 9.58 0.83
C ALA A 126 -3.13 8.75 0.70
N ALA A 127 -3.25 7.92 -0.33
CA ALA A 127 -4.39 7.03 -0.51
C ALA A 127 -4.51 6.03 0.65
N VAL A 128 -3.39 5.42 1.06
CA VAL A 128 -3.32 4.53 2.22
C VAL A 128 -3.72 5.26 3.51
N THR A 129 -3.29 6.50 3.68
CA THR A 129 -3.66 7.33 4.84
C THR A 129 -5.16 7.64 4.83
N ALA A 130 -5.72 8.06 3.68
CA ALA A 130 -7.12 8.39 3.52
C ALA A 130 -8.05 7.19 3.80
N VAL A 131 -7.71 5.97 3.34
CA VAL A 131 -8.52 4.78 3.66
C VAL A 131 -8.48 4.46 5.15
N GLY A 132 -7.32 4.62 5.82
CA GLY A 132 -7.20 4.39 7.25
C GLY A 132 -7.96 5.42 8.09
N ASP A 133 -7.90 6.70 7.71
CA ASP A 133 -8.60 7.80 8.40
C ASP A 133 -10.12 7.67 8.28
N ARG A 134 -10.58 6.92 7.26
CA ARG A 134 -11.98 6.68 6.96
C ARG A 134 -12.38 5.21 7.18
N ALA A 135 -11.63 4.45 7.98
CA ALA A 135 -11.84 3.00 8.15
C ALA A 135 -13.30 2.63 8.49
N ALA A 136 -13.93 3.34 9.43
CA ALA A 136 -15.33 3.13 9.84
C ALA A 136 -16.38 3.40 8.73
N ARG A 137 -15.96 4.00 7.60
CA ARG A 137 -16.80 4.27 6.43
C ARG A 137 -16.64 3.24 5.32
N ILE A 138 -15.59 2.42 5.34
CA ILE A 138 -15.21 1.51 4.23
C ILE A 138 -16.39 0.65 3.80
N ASP A 139 -16.98 -0.14 4.70
CA ASP A 139 -18.09 -1.07 4.39
C ASP A 139 -19.35 -0.40 3.81
N ARG A 140 -19.45 0.94 3.87
CA ARG A 140 -20.57 1.70 3.29
C ARG A 140 -20.28 2.22 1.89
N VAL A 141 -19.02 2.29 1.49
CA VAL A 141 -18.55 3.03 0.32
C VAL A 141 -17.76 2.14 -0.65
N VAL A 142 -16.94 1.24 -0.12
CA VAL A 142 -16.04 0.36 -0.88
C VAL A 142 -16.08 -1.06 -0.31
N ASP A 143 -15.76 -2.05 -1.15
CA ASP A 143 -15.61 -3.43 -0.67
C ASP A 143 -14.28 -3.57 0.11
N PRO A 144 -14.31 -3.92 1.41
CA PRO A 144 -13.10 -4.06 2.22
C PRO A 144 -12.19 -5.20 1.74
N GLY A 145 -12.71 -6.23 1.10
CA GLY A 145 -11.95 -7.43 0.73
C GLY A 145 -10.84 -7.16 -0.29
N PRO A 146 -11.16 -6.62 -1.48
CA PRO A 146 -10.18 -6.20 -2.47
C PRO A 146 -9.21 -5.14 -1.95
N LEU A 147 -9.71 -4.19 -1.13
CA LEU A 147 -8.88 -3.15 -0.54
C LEU A 147 -7.81 -3.73 0.41
N LEU A 148 -8.22 -4.58 1.36
CA LEU A 148 -7.29 -5.26 2.28
C LEU A 148 -6.30 -6.14 1.51
N THR A 149 -6.76 -6.82 0.47
CA THR A 149 -5.88 -7.60 -0.41
C THR A 149 -4.80 -6.72 -1.03
N GLY A 150 -5.17 -5.58 -1.62
CA GLY A 150 -4.22 -4.63 -2.21
C GLY A 150 -3.26 -4.01 -1.18
N LEU A 151 -3.75 -3.65 0.01
CA LEU A 151 -2.91 -3.11 1.09
C LEU A 151 -1.85 -4.13 1.55
N PHE A 152 -2.25 -5.39 1.77
CA PHE A 152 -1.31 -6.45 2.13
C PHE A 152 -0.33 -6.77 1.00
N GLU A 153 -0.80 -6.72 -0.24
CA GLU A 153 0.02 -6.92 -1.43
C GLU A 153 1.14 -5.87 -1.51
N ILE A 154 0.79 -4.60 -1.37
CA ILE A 154 1.74 -3.48 -1.39
C ILE A 154 2.68 -3.55 -0.18
N LEU A 155 2.18 -3.94 1.00
CA LEU A 155 3.02 -4.13 2.19
C LEU A 155 4.05 -5.25 1.99
N ASP A 156 3.66 -6.38 1.39
CA ASP A 156 4.60 -7.46 1.06
C ASP A 156 5.65 -6.98 0.04
N LEU A 157 5.23 -6.29 -1.02
CA LEU A 157 6.14 -5.72 -2.03
C LEU A 157 7.14 -4.72 -1.44
N THR A 158 6.68 -3.85 -0.54
CA THR A 158 7.54 -2.88 0.15
C THR A 158 8.59 -3.60 0.99
N THR A 159 8.17 -4.52 1.85
CA THR A 159 9.07 -5.20 2.79
C THR A 159 10.00 -6.21 2.11
N ALA A 160 9.53 -6.91 1.07
CA ALA A 160 10.36 -7.82 0.29
C ALA A 160 11.42 -7.07 -0.54
N GLY A 161 11.08 -5.88 -1.06
CA GLY A 161 12.02 -5.00 -1.74
C GLY A 161 13.17 -4.55 -0.80
N TRP A 162 12.86 -4.25 0.45
CA TRP A 162 13.87 -3.89 1.46
C TRP A 162 14.79 -5.06 1.79
N GLU A 163 14.21 -6.24 2.08
CA GLU A 163 14.98 -7.40 2.53
C GLU A 163 15.83 -8.03 1.43
N TYR A 164 15.31 -8.11 0.21
CA TYR A 164 15.92 -8.91 -0.86
C TYR A 164 16.27 -8.10 -2.12
N GLY A 165 15.58 -6.98 -2.34
CA GLY A 165 15.78 -6.09 -3.48
C GLY A 165 16.82 -4.98 -3.26
N ARG A 166 17.42 -4.89 -2.07
CA ARG A 166 18.36 -3.82 -1.67
C ARG A 166 17.77 -2.41 -1.81
N VAL A 167 16.45 -2.29 -1.66
CA VAL A 167 15.79 -0.98 -1.64
C VAL A 167 16.13 -0.29 -0.32
N PRO A 168 16.74 0.90 -0.35
CA PRO A 168 17.04 1.64 0.87
C PRO A 168 15.77 1.95 1.67
N VAL A 169 15.88 1.84 3.00
CA VAL A 169 14.83 2.29 3.92
C VAL A 169 15.10 3.74 4.28
N ASP A 170 14.61 4.68 3.48
CA ASP A 170 14.62 6.10 3.84
C ASP A 170 13.38 6.49 4.66
N VAL A 171 13.29 7.77 5.04
CA VAL A 171 12.18 8.30 5.84
C VAL A 171 10.83 8.13 5.14
N ASP A 172 10.77 8.30 3.82
CA ASP A 172 9.53 8.21 3.05
C ASP A 172 9.08 6.75 2.89
N ALA A 173 10.02 5.83 2.69
CA ALA A 173 9.79 4.39 2.69
C ALA A 173 9.27 3.91 4.05
N ALA A 174 9.94 4.32 5.14
CA ALA A 174 9.51 4.01 6.50
C ALA A 174 8.10 4.56 6.79
N THR A 175 7.81 5.77 6.32
CA THR A 175 6.48 6.39 6.42
C THR A 175 5.43 5.59 5.64
N LEU A 176 5.70 5.18 4.40
CA LEU A 176 4.77 4.34 3.64
C LEU A 176 4.46 3.03 4.37
N ALA A 177 5.47 2.34 4.90
CA ALA A 177 5.26 1.10 5.65
C ALA A 177 4.45 1.32 6.94
N ASP A 178 4.75 2.37 7.70
CA ASP A 178 3.98 2.73 8.90
C ASP A 178 2.51 3.01 8.55
N ARG A 179 2.26 3.81 7.50
CA ARG A 179 0.89 4.10 7.04
C ARG A 179 0.17 2.86 6.54
N LEU A 180 0.84 1.95 5.82
CA LEU A 180 0.26 0.68 5.40
C LEU A 180 -0.14 -0.17 6.60
N ILE A 181 0.74 -0.32 7.60
CA ILE A 181 0.45 -1.13 8.79
C ILE A 181 -0.66 -0.48 9.63
N GLY A 182 -0.52 0.81 9.96
CA GLY A 182 -1.48 1.53 10.79
C GLY A 182 -2.87 1.62 10.15
N SER A 183 -2.95 1.89 8.85
CA SER A 183 -4.23 1.99 8.15
C SER A 183 -4.86 0.63 7.96
N THR A 184 -4.10 -0.41 7.57
CA THR A 184 -4.63 -1.78 7.49
C THR A 184 -5.17 -2.26 8.83
N GLY A 185 -4.46 -1.98 9.93
CA GLY A 185 -4.91 -2.34 11.29
C GLY A 185 -6.25 -1.69 11.64
N ARG A 186 -6.40 -0.39 11.38
CA ARG A 186 -7.67 0.33 11.56
C ARG A 186 -8.82 -0.25 10.73
N ILE A 187 -8.54 -0.74 9.53
CA ILE A 187 -9.57 -1.35 8.68
C ILE A 187 -9.98 -2.71 9.23
N LEU A 188 -9.00 -3.54 9.64
CA LEU A 188 -9.27 -4.86 10.23
C LEU A 188 -10.16 -4.77 11.48
N THR A 189 -10.09 -3.69 12.26
CA THR A 189 -10.94 -3.50 13.45
C THR A 189 -12.39 -3.12 13.13
N GLU A 190 -12.65 -2.64 11.91
CA GLU A 190 -13.97 -2.16 11.50
C GLU A 190 -14.76 -3.21 10.69
N VAL A 191 -14.06 -4.18 10.10
CA VAL A 191 -14.66 -5.24 9.27
C VAL A 191 -15.20 -6.37 10.17
N ASP A 192 -16.47 -6.75 9.98
CA ASP A 192 -17.17 -7.74 10.81
C ASP A 192 -16.54 -9.16 10.75
N ASP A 193 -15.98 -9.57 9.59
CA ASP A 193 -15.28 -10.87 9.39
C ASP A 193 -13.96 -10.63 8.61
N PRO A 194 -12.89 -10.21 9.30
CA PRO A 194 -11.65 -9.81 8.63
C PRO A 194 -10.92 -11.03 8.03
N PRO A 195 -10.29 -10.88 6.85
CA PRO A 195 -9.54 -11.97 6.23
C PRO A 195 -8.36 -12.40 7.10
N ARG A 196 -8.01 -13.68 7.03
CA ARG A 196 -6.80 -14.20 7.70
C ARG A 196 -5.56 -13.45 7.22
N LEU A 197 -4.68 -13.09 8.16
CA LEU A 197 -3.40 -12.45 7.84
C LEU A 197 -2.59 -13.30 6.83
N PRO A 198 -2.13 -12.69 5.72
CA PRO A 198 -1.36 -13.40 4.69
C PRO A 198 -0.07 -14.04 5.24
N PRO A 199 0.45 -15.10 4.59
CA PRO A 199 1.72 -15.72 5.00
C PRO A 199 2.90 -14.75 5.16
N PRO A 200 3.13 -13.77 4.26
CA PRO A 200 4.17 -12.76 4.43
C PRO A 200 4.08 -11.96 5.74
N VAL A 201 2.87 -11.51 6.08
CA VAL A 201 2.60 -10.74 7.29
C VAL A 201 2.89 -11.57 8.53
N ARG A 202 2.41 -12.83 8.55
CA ARG A 202 2.70 -13.75 9.66
C ARG A 202 4.18 -14.10 9.79
N GLU A 203 4.92 -14.17 8.68
CA GLU A 203 6.38 -14.35 8.70
C GLU A 203 7.06 -13.16 9.37
N LEU A 204 6.73 -11.93 8.97
CA LEU A 204 7.28 -10.69 9.54
C LEU A 204 6.92 -10.51 11.01
N MET A 205 5.67 -10.78 11.39
CA MET A 205 5.20 -10.72 12.77
C MET A 205 5.88 -11.72 13.73
N ARG A 206 6.62 -12.72 13.23
CA ARG A 206 7.42 -13.61 14.09
C ARG A 206 8.82 -13.06 14.37
N ARG A 207 9.25 -12.04 13.63
CA ARG A 207 10.58 -11.46 13.77
C ARG A 207 10.55 -10.25 14.69
N ASN A 208 11.72 -9.89 15.20
CA ASN A 208 11.89 -8.75 16.12
C ASN A 208 13.11 -7.89 15.77
N ASP A 209 13.54 -7.97 14.51
CA ASP A 209 14.60 -7.15 13.95
C ASP A 209 14.10 -5.73 13.68
N ALA A 210 14.98 -4.76 13.94
CA ALA A 210 14.74 -3.36 13.64
C ALA A 210 15.67 -2.92 12.51
N LEU A 211 15.08 -2.35 11.46
CA LEU A 211 15.78 -1.80 10.30
C LEU A 211 16.15 -0.36 10.58
N ASP A 212 17.36 0.02 10.18
CA ASP A 212 17.82 1.39 10.28
C ASP A 212 17.21 2.24 9.17
N VAL A 213 16.72 3.44 9.53
CA VAL A 213 16.13 4.39 8.59
C VAL A 213 17.19 5.41 8.18
N ALA A 214 17.53 5.45 6.90
CA ALA A 214 18.50 6.38 6.34
C ALA A 214 17.99 7.83 6.35
N GLY A 215 18.87 8.75 6.73
CA GLY A 215 18.60 10.19 6.65
C GLY A 215 19.03 10.79 5.31
N PRO A 216 18.52 11.98 4.95
CA PRO A 216 18.85 12.64 3.69
C PRO A 216 20.29 13.17 3.61
N GLY A 217 20.98 13.32 4.75
CA GLY A 217 22.25 14.04 4.87
C GLY A 217 23.49 13.22 5.23
N GLY A 218 23.43 11.88 5.28
CA GLY A 218 24.62 11.10 5.58
C GLY A 218 24.37 9.62 5.93
N PRO A 219 25.45 8.88 6.23
CA PRO A 219 25.40 7.42 6.43
C PRO A 219 24.81 7.01 7.79
N ARG A 220 24.52 7.96 8.68
CA ARG A 220 23.97 7.66 10.01
C ARG A 220 22.45 7.50 9.93
N PRO A 221 21.89 6.42 10.52
CA PRO A 221 20.45 6.27 10.63
C PRO A 221 19.84 7.43 11.43
N VAL A 222 18.69 7.93 10.98
CA VAL A 222 17.88 8.95 11.69
C VAL A 222 16.83 8.31 12.60
N GLY A 223 16.63 6.99 12.49
CA GLY A 223 15.69 6.23 13.30
C GLY A 223 15.79 4.74 13.02
N ARG A 224 14.90 3.96 13.66
CA ARG A 224 14.76 2.52 13.42
C ARG A 224 13.29 2.13 13.36
N ILE A 225 12.96 1.15 12.53
CA ILE A 225 11.61 0.60 12.40
C ILE A 225 11.63 -0.91 12.65
N ASN A 226 10.79 -1.40 13.56
CA ASN A 226 10.60 -2.83 13.81
C ASN A 226 9.24 -3.26 13.25
N LEU A 227 9.24 -3.68 11.99
CA LEU A 227 8.03 -4.05 11.26
C LEU A 227 7.24 -5.14 11.97
N GLY A 228 7.91 -6.17 12.48
CA GLY A 228 7.25 -7.27 13.19
C GLY A 228 6.53 -6.82 14.45
N ALA A 229 7.18 -5.96 15.26
CA ALA A 229 6.57 -5.38 16.45
C ALA A 229 5.39 -4.47 16.12
N THR A 230 5.56 -3.56 15.16
CA THR A 230 4.49 -2.65 14.72
C THR A 230 3.29 -3.43 14.16
N MET A 231 3.50 -4.48 13.36
CA MET A 231 2.41 -5.32 12.86
C MET A 231 1.69 -6.07 13.97
N ARG A 232 2.41 -6.60 14.98
CA ARG A 232 1.78 -7.26 16.14
C ARG A 232 0.89 -6.30 16.91
N GLU A 233 1.36 -5.08 17.14
CA GLU A 233 0.57 -4.04 17.82
C GLU A 233 -0.70 -3.67 17.05
N ARG A 234 -0.64 -3.63 15.71
CA ARG A 234 -1.75 -3.14 14.88
C ARG A 234 -2.69 -4.20 14.33
N PHE A 235 -2.25 -5.46 14.19
CA PHE A 235 -3.04 -6.53 13.55
C PHE A 235 -3.57 -7.59 14.52
N LEU A 236 -3.07 -7.63 15.76
CA LEU A 236 -3.58 -8.53 16.80
C LEU A 236 -4.51 -7.73 17.71
N VAL A 237 -5.72 -7.48 17.21
CA VAL A 237 -6.79 -6.77 17.93
C VAL A 237 -7.86 -7.76 18.36
#